data_AF-A0A938D458-F1
#
_entry.id   AF-A0A938D458-F1
#
_cell.length_a   1.000
_cell.length_b   1.000
_cell.length_c   1.000
_cell.angle_alpha   90.00
_cell.angle_beta   90.00
_cell.angle_gamma   90.00
#
_symmetry.space_group_name_H-M   'P 1'
#
loop_
_entity.id
_entity.type
_entity.pdbx_description
1 polymer ?
#
loop_
_entity_poly.entity_id
_entity_poly.type
_entity_poly.pdbx_seq_one_letter_code
_entity_poly.pdbx_strand_id
1 'polypeptide(L)'
;MRRDCNGACLDARSGATAGQNSTPADRESNTMAAYIIFTREEPIKDEVAIKAYQETNARGGRTEGMEALVVYGDLQGLEGEAPDGAVVLKFENREKALEWYNRPIYQEAIQHRMKAAHYRVFVVDGL
;
A
#
# COMPACT_ATOMS: atom_id res chain seq x y z
N MET A 1 59.24 -14.65 -29.13
CA MET A 1 58.74 -15.98 -29.51
C MET A 1 57.25 -15.85 -29.73
N ARG A 2 56.83 -15.94 -30.99
CA ARG A 2 55.44 -15.78 -31.46
C ARG A 2 54.55 -16.86 -30.85
N ARG A 3 53.29 -16.51 -30.53
CA ARG A 3 52.09 -17.13 -31.14
C ARG A 3 50.92 -16.15 -31.06
N ASP A 4 50.69 -15.50 -32.18
CA ASP A 4 49.37 -15.06 -32.62
C ASP A 4 48.49 -16.29 -32.92
N CYS A 5 47.19 -16.15 -32.69
CA CYS A 5 46.07 -16.63 -33.52
C CYS A 5 44.77 -16.53 -32.71
N ASN A 6 43.59 -16.17 -33.22
CA ASN A 6 43.11 -15.37 -34.34
C ASN A 6 41.57 -15.41 -34.27
N GLY A 7 40.88 -14.38 -34.78
CA GLY A 7 39.43 -14.41 -35.12
C GLY A 7 38.51 -13.87 -34.02
N ALA A 8 38.07 -12.61 -34.03
CA ALA A 8 37.17 -11.92 -34.98
C ALA A 8 35.75 -12.52 -35.02
N CYS A 9 34.76 -11.77 -34.50
CA CYS A 9 33.72 -11.10 -35.29
C CYS A 9 32.74 -10.37 -34.38
N LEU A 10 32.41 -9.15 -34.79
CA LEU A 10 31.33 -8.33 -34.27
C LEU A 10 29.99 -9.06 -34.38
N ASP A 11 29.11 -8.87 -33.40
CA ASP A 11 27.69 -8.69 -33.69
C ASP A 11 27.04 -7.80 -32.62
N ALA A 12 26.63 -6.61 -33.09
CA ALA A 12 25.66 -5.76 -32.44
C ALA A 12 24.26 -6.21 -32.84
N ARG A 13 23.35 -6.37 -31.88
CA ARG A 13 21.89 -6.12 -31.96
C ARG A 13 21.25 -6.48 -30.62
N SER A 14 20.61 -5.51 -29.95
CA SER A 14 19.15 -5.33 -29.95
C SER A 14 18.48 -6.41 -29.10
N GLY A 15 17.97 -6.14 -27.90
CA GLY A 15 16.94 -5.13 -27.62
C GLY A 15 15.73 -5.89 -27.09
N ALA A 16 15.40 -5.72 -25.81
CA ALA A 16 14.12 -6.10 -25.21
C ALA A 16 13.93 -5.33 -23.91
N THR A 17 13.74 -4.02 -24.02
CA THR A 17 12.91 -3.32 -23.04
C THR A 17 11.52 -3.94 -23.16
N ALA A 18 11.09 -4.67 -22.13
CA ALA A 18 9.71 -5.11 -22.02
C ALA A 18 8.83 -3.85 -22.00
N GLY A 19 8.29 -3.50 -23.16
CA GLY A 19 7.30 -2.46 -23.29
C GLY A 19 6.10 -2.84 -22.44
N GLN A 20 5.84 -2.05 -21.41
CA GLN A 20 4.58 -2.08 -20.68
C GLN A 20 3.49 -1.62 -21.65
N ASN A 21 2.94 -2.53 -22.43
CA ASN A 21 1.71 -2.31 -23.18
C ASN A 21 0.54 -2.40 -22.20
N SER A 22 0.40 -1.37 -21.35
CA SER A 22 -0.85 -1.12 -20.64
C SER A 22 -1.94 -0.83 -21.67
N THR A 23 -3.05 -1.55 -21.57
CA THR A 23 -4.25 -1.26 -22.37
C THR A 23 -4.82 0.10 -21.96
N PRO A 24 -5.64 0.75 -22.80
CA PRO A 24 -6.27 2.04 -22.45
C PRO A 24 -7.03 2.01 -21.12
N ALA A 25 -7.68 0.89 -20.80
CA ALA A 25 -8.35 0.68 -19.52
C ALA A 25 -7.36 0.62 -18.33
N ASP A 26 -6.18 0.01 -18.52
CA ASP A 26 -5.13 -0.03 -17.50
C ASP A 26 -4.58 1.38 -17.22
N ARG A 27 -4.51 2.24 -18.24
CA ARG A 27 -4.04 3.63 -18.09
C ARG A 27 -5.07 4.53 -17.42
N GLU A 28 -6.36 4.35 -17.69
CA GLU A 28 -7.43 5.08 -17.00
C GLU A 28 -7.53 4.67 -15.52
N SER A 29 -7.33 3.39 -15.18
CA SER A 29 -7.30 2.93 -13.78
C SER A 29 -6.15 3.54 -12.96
N ASN A 30 -5.05 3.93 -13.63
CA ASN A 30 -3.87 4.46 -12.95
C ASN A 30 -3.96 5.97 -12.63
N THR A 31 -5.03 6.65 -13.07
CA THR A 31 -5.28 8.08 -12.82
C THR A 31 -6.41 8.35 -11.82
N MET A 32 -7.15 7.32 -11.41
CA MET A 32 -8.22 7.46 -10.43
C MET A 32 -7.67 7.43 -9.01
N ALA A 33 -8.08 8.37 -8.16
CA ALA A 33 -7.75 8.35 -6.74
C ALA A 33 -8.16 7.01 -6.11
N ALA A 34 -7.34 6.47 -5.21
CA ALA A 34 -7.68 5.24 -4.49
C ALA A 34 -7.77 5.47 -2.99
N TYR A 35 -8.57 4.65 -2.32
CA TYR A 35 -8.83 4.78 -0.90
C TYR A 35 -8.56 3.46 -0.19
N ILE A 36 -7.73 3.49 0.86
CA ILE A 36 -7.64 2.39 1.81
C ILE A 36 -8.57 2.69 2.97
N ILE A 37 -9.53 1.79 3.18
CA ILE A 37 -10.52 1.89 4.24
C ILE A 37 -10.19 0.84 5.28
N PHE A 38 -10.07 1.27 6.52
CA PHE A 38 -9.92 0.41 7.68
C PHE A 38 -11.19 0.50 8.51
N THR A 39 -11.76 -0.65 8.84
CA THR A 39 -12.80 -0.76 9.85
C THR A 39 -12.23 -1.59 11.00
N ARG A 40 -12.30 -1.04 12.21
CA ARG A 40 -12.03 -1.76 13.46
C ARG A 40 -13.36 -2.33 13.92
N GLU A 41 -13.47 -3.65 13.96
CA GLU A 41 -14.76 -4.30 14.24
C GLU A 41 -15.07 -4.36 15.75
N GLU A 42 -14.06 -4.19 16.60
CA GLU A 42 -14.20 -4.33 18.05
C GLU A 42 -13.27 -3.38 18.81
N PRO A 43 -13.61 -3.01 20.06
CA PRO A 43 -12.73 -2.22 20.91
C PRO A 43 -11.34 -2.86 21.05
N ILE A 44 -10.33 -2.02 21.27
CA ILE A 44 -8.96 -2.48 21.55
C ILE A 44 -8.96 -3.36 22.81
N LYS A 45 -8.45 -4.59 22.68
CA LYS A 45 -8.36 -5.57 23.78
C LYS A 45 -6.96 -5.67 24.37
N ASP A 46 -5.94 -5.28 23.60
CA ASP A 46 -4.54 -5.29 24.02
C ASP A 46 -3.91 -3.90 23.77
N GLU A 47 -3.87 -3.12 24.85
CA GLU A 47 -3.29 -1.77 24.89
C GLU A 47 -1.78 -1.75 24.62
N VAL A 48 -1.07 -2.82 25.00
CA VAL A 48 0.37 -2.93 24.75
C VAL A 48 0.60 -3.17 23.26
N ALA A 49 -0.20 -4.03 22.64
CA ALA A 49 -0.12 -4.30 21.22
C ALA A 49 -0.49 -3.07 20.37
N ILE A 50 -1.56 -2.32 20.71
CA ILE A 50 -1.89 -1.12 19.92
C ILE A 50 -0.82 -0.04 20.04
N LYS A 51 -0.20 0.12 21.22
CA LYS A 51 0.91 1.06 21.43
C LYS A 51 2.13 0.66 20.61
N ALA A 52 2.48 -0.62 20.58
CA ALA A 52 3.56 -1.13 19.74
C ALA A 52 3.28 -0.89 18.24
N TYR A 53 2.04 -1.07 17.79
CA TYR A 53 1.64 -0.70 16.43
C TYR A 53 1.87 0.78 16.15
N GLN A 54 1.42 1.67 17.04
CA GLN A 54 1.56 3.12 16.87
C GLN A 54 3.03 3.55 16.81
N GLU A 55 3.87 3.02 17.71
CA GLU A 55 5.30 3.31 17.76
C GLU A 55 6.04 2.82 16.51
N THR A 56 5.78 1.58 16.08
CA THR A 56 6.42 1.02 14.86
C THR A 56 5.95 1.76 13.61
N ASN A 57 4.65 2.04 13.49
CA ASN A 57 4.10 2.79 12.36
C ASN A 57 4.66 4.22 12.28
N ALA A 58 4.83 4.90 13.42
CA ALA A 58 5.38 6.26 13.46
C ALA A 58 6.81 6.35 12.89
N ARG A 59 7.62 5.28 12.99
CA ARG A 59 8.96 5.20 12.38
C ARG A 59 8.92 5.20 10.86
N GLY A 60 7.78 4.84 10.26
CA GLY A 60 7.57 4.87 8.81
C GLY A 60 7.50 6.28 8.21
N GLY A 61 7.37 7.32 9.05
CA GLY A 61 7.35 8.72 8.64
C GLY A 61 6.12 9.12 7.83
N ARG A 62 6.10 10.37 7.39
CA ARG A 62 5.06 10.88 6.49
C ARG A 62 5.22 10.24 5.11
N THR A 63 4.10 9.87 4.49
CA THR A 63 4.09 9.38 3.10
C THR A 63 3.61 10.53 2.22
N GLU A 64 4.41 10.91 1.23
CA GLU A 64 4.01 11.90 0.22
C GLU A 64 2.86 11.35 -0.63
N GLY A 65 1.88 12.19 -0.96
CA GLY A 65 0.69 11.77 -1.71
C GLY A 65 -0.34 10.95 -0.92
N MET A 66 -0.11 10.69 0.38
CA MET A 66 -1.10 10.11 1.28
C MET A 66 -1.84 11.21 2.05
N GLU A 67 -3.16 11.19 1.99
CA GLU A 67 -4.04 12.10 2.71
C GLU A 67 -4.95 11.30 3.68
N ALA A 68 -4.94 11.65 4.96
CA ALA A 68 -5.86 11.05 5.93
C ALA A 68 -7.18 11.86 5.95
N LEU A 69 -8.27 11.26 5.48
CA LEU A 69 -9.58 11.91 5.40
C LEU A 69 -10.41 11.69 6.66
N VAL A 70 -10.31 10.49 7.25
CA VAL A 70 -11.01 10.10 8.48
C VAL A 70 -10.04 9.32 9.35
N VAL A 71 -9.96 9.66 10.65
CA VAL A 71 -9.21 8.90 11.65
C VAL A 71 -10.02 8.84 12.93
N TYR A 72 -10.76 7.75 13.13
CA TYR A 72 -11.57 7.50 14.34
C TYR A 72 -12.44 8.71 14.77
N GLY A 73 -13.11 9.35 13.80
CA GLY A 73 -14.04 10.46 14.06
C GLY A 73 -15.33 10.00 14.75
N ASP A 74 -16.28 10.94 14.92
CA ASP A 74 -17.60 10.62 15.48
C ASP A 74 -18.35 9.68 14.51
N LEU A 75 -18.50 8.42 14.92
CA LEU A 75 -19.02 7.36 14.08
C LEU A 75 -20.48 7.11 14.44
N GLN A 76 -21.36 7.34 13.47
CA GLN A 76 -22.79 7.03 13.58
C GLN A 76 -23.16 5.89 12.63
N GLY A 77 -23.62 4.77 13.19
CA GLY A 77 -24.22 3.69 12.41
C GLY A 77 -25.56 4.14 11.82
N LEU A 78 -25.76 3.88 10.52
CA LEU A 78 -27.01 4.19 9.83
C LEU A 78 -27.82 2.92 9.55
N GLU A 79 -27.15 1.85 9.11
CA GLU A 79 -27.75 0.54 8.84
C GLU A 79 -26.77 -0.58 9.20
N GLY A 80 -27.28 -1.72 9.69
CA GLY A 80 -26.46 -2.86 10.11
C GLY A 80 -25.64 -2.59 11.39
N GLU A 81 -24.72 -3.51 11.68
CA GLU A 81 -23.76 -3.32 12.78
C GLU A 81 -22.64 -2.38 12.31
N ALA A 82 -22.46 -1.28 13.04
CA ALA A 82 -21.42 -0.32 12.78
C ALA A 82 -20.08 -0.80 13.34
N PRO A 83 -18.94 -0.52 12.68
CA PRO A 83 -17.64 -0.82 13.26
C PRO A 83 -17.39 0.07 14.49
N ASP A 84 -16.54 -0.40 15.39
CA ASP A 84 -16.07 0.37 16.55
C ASP A 84 -15.25 1.61 16.15
N GLY A 85 -14.65 1.60 14.97
CA GLY A 85 -13.97 2.77 14.41
C GLY A 85 -13.59 2.62 12.95
N ALA A 86 -13.36 3.76 12.28
CA ALA A 86 -12.97 3.79 10.87
C ALA A 86 -11.79 4.72 10.60
N VAL A 87 -10.96 4.35 9.63
CA VAL A 87 -9.91 5.19 9.03
C VAL A 87 -10.06 5.15 7.52
N VAL A 88 -9.96 6.32 6.88
CA VAL A 88 -9.97 6.45 5.41
C VAL A 88 -8.73 7.21 4.98
N LEU A 89 -7.89 6.55 4.19
CA LEU A 89 -6.69 7.13 3.60
C LEU A 89 -6.87 7.24 2.08
N LYS A 90 -6.61 8.42 1.52
CA LYS A 90 -6.63 8.68 0.09
C LYS A 90 -5.21 8.71 -0.48
N PHE A 91 -5.08 8.15 -1.67
CA PHE A 91 -3.87 8.11 -2.48
C PHE A 91 -4.16 8.59 -3.90
N GLU A 92 -3.10 8.96 -4.62
CA GLU A 92 -3.19 9.37 -6.03
C GLU A 92 -3.80 8.28 -6.91
N ASN A 93 -3.43 7.02 -6.68
CA ASN A 93 -3.99 5.86 -7.36
C ASN A 93 -3.80 4.56 -6.57
N ARG A 94 -4.34 3.46 -7.10
CA ARG A 94 -4.29 2.13 -6.48
C ARG A 94 -2.87 1.62 -6.27
N GLU A 95 -2.00 1.85 -7.25
CA GLU A 95 -0.60 1.42 -7.18
C GLU A 95 0.09 2.07 -5.99
N LYS A 96 -0.08 3.39 -5.79
CA LYS A 96 0.48 4.13 -4.65
C LYS A 96 -0.10 3.68 -3.32
N ALA A 97 -1.39 3.38 -3.27
CA ALA A 97 -2.03 2.82 -2.08
C ALA A 97 -1.41 1.46 -1.69
N LEU A 98 -1.27 0.54 -2.66
CA LEU A 98 -0.70 -0.77 -2.42
C LEU A 98 0.80 -0.72 -2.14
N GLU A 99 1.55 0.16 -2.80
CA GLU A 99 2.97 0.42 -2.52
C GLU A 99 3.14 0.81 -1.05
N TRP A 100 2.34 1.77 -0.57
CA TRP A 100 2.36 2.18 0.83
C TRP A 100 2.00 1.04 1.79
N TYR A 101 0.90 0.31 1.52
CA TYR A 101 0.44 -0.77 2.37
C TYR A 101 1.49 -1.88 2.49
N ASN A 102 2.18 -2.20 1.38
CA ASN A 102 3.17 -3.27 1.35
C ASN A 102 4.57 -2.86 1.84
N ARG A 103 4.76 -1.63 2.32
CA ARG A 103 6.05 -1.20 2.90
C ARG A 103 6.44 -2.12 4.06
N PRO A 104 7.70 -2.57 4.14
CA PRO A 104 8.15 -3.48 5.20
C PRO A 104 7.83 -2.96 6.61
N ILE A 105 8.06 -1.67 6.87
CA ILE A 105 7.79 -1.03 8.16
C ILE A 105 6.30 -1.06 8.53
N TYR A 106 5.40 -0.91 7.55
CA TYR A 106 3.97 -0.97 7.79
C TYR A 106 3.50 -2.41 8.02
N GLN A 107 4.02 -3.36 7.23
CA GLN A 107 3.74 -4.79 7.39
C GLN A 107 4.22 -5.34 8.75
N GLU A 108 5.35 -4.86 9.26
CA GLU A 108 5.83 -5.14 10.62
C GLU A 108 4.83 -4.60 11.67
N ALA A 109 4.39 -3.34 11.51
CA ALA A 109 3.44 -2.73 12.43
C ALA A 109 2.09 -3.48 12.48
N ILE A 110 1.57 -3.96 11.34
CA ILE A 110 0.28 -4.68 11.26
C ILE A 110 0.25 -5.89 12.21
N GLN A 111 1.37 -6.59 12.40
CA GLN A 111 1.43 -7.76 13.29
C GLN A 111 1.06 -7.42 14.74
N HIS A 112 1.33 -6.19 15.17
CA HIS A 112 0.89 -5.70 16.48
C HIS A 112 -0.59 -5.33 16.47
N ARG A 113 -1.08 -4.63 15.44
CA ARG A 113 -2.47 -4.21 15.33
C ARG A 113 -3.45 -5.40 15.29
N MET A 114 -3.07 -6.49 14.59
CA MET A 114 -3.89 -7.70 14.52
C MET A 114 -4.06 -8.42 15.86
N LYS A 115 -3.16 -8.19 16.83
CA LYS A 115 -3.31 -8.69 18.20
C LYS A 115 -4.24 -7.80 19.04
N ALA A 116 -4.28 -6.51 18.72
CA ALA A 116 -5.00 -5.52 19.49
C ALA A 116 -6.52 -5.54 19.23
N ALA A 117 -6.94 -5.76 17.99
CA ALA A 117 -8.34 -5.88 17.59
C ALA A 117 -8.48 -6.49 16.19
N HIS A 118 -9.68 -6.97 15.86
CA HIS A 118 -10.05 -7.34 14.51
C HIS A 118 -10.25 -6.11 13.62
N TYR A 119 -9.62 -6.12 12.44
CA TYR A 119 -9.79 -5.10 11.42
C TYR A 119 -10.12 -5.74 10.08
N ARG A 120 -11.03 -5.11 9.32
CA ARG A 120 -11.11 -5.32 7.88
C ARG A 120 -10.46 -4.13 7.19
N VAL A 121 -9.63 -4.43 6.20
CA VAL A 121 -8.90 -3.43 5.44
C VAL A 121 -9.00 -3.78 3.96
N PHE A 122 -9.39 -2.81 3.15
CA PHE A 122 -9.55 -2.99 1.72
C PHE A 122 -9.25 -1.70 0.97
N VAL A 123 -8.87 -1.83 -0.30
CA VAL A 123 -8.58 -0.71 -1.19
C VAL A 123 -9.61 -0.65 -2.31
N VAL A 124 -10.17 0.53 -2.53
CA VAL A 124 -11.16 0.81 -3.57
C VAL A 124 -10.69 1.94 -4.46
N ASP A 125 -11.00 1.84 -5.75
CA ASP A 125 -10.71 2.90 -6.71
C ASP A 125 -11.87 3.89 -6.71
N GLY A 126 -11.52 5.17 -6.85
CA GLY A 126 -12.46 6.28 -6.96
C GLY A 126 -13.07 6.42 -8.35
N LEU A 127 -14.08 7.27 -8.44
CA LEU A 127 -14.75 7.68 -9.68
C LEU A 127 -14.22 9.00 -10.21
#